data_AF-A0A2D5AFJ5-F1
#
_entry.id   AF-A0A2D5AFJ5-F1
#
_cell.length_a   1.000
_cell.length_b   1.000
_cell.length_c   1.000
_cell.angle_alpha   90.00
_cell.angle_beta   90.00
_cell.angle_gamma   90.00
#
_symmetry.space_group_name_H-M   'P 1'
#
loop_
_entity.id
_entity.type
_entity.pdbx_description
1 polymer ?
#
loop_
_entity_poly.entity_id
_entity_poly.type
_entity_poly.pdbx_seq_one_letter_code
_entity_poly.pdbx_strand_id
1 'polypeptide(L)'
;MNPYWNSSCEILGCTYEHACNYAAAANTDNGSCEWDSCELQGCTYEDATNYNPNATSDDGTCIYDAEACPADFDGDGAVATNDLLIFLSSFGEACF
;
A
#
# COMPACT_ATOMS: atom_id res chain seq x y z
N MET A 1 -23.43 45.05 -20.27
CA MET A 1 -22.52 44.43 -19.29
C MET A 1 -21.35 43.85 -20.06
N ASN A 2 -20.11 44.13 -19.64
CA ASN A 2 -18.89 43.69 -20.31
C ASN A 2 -18.65 42.18 -20.01
N PRO A 3 -18.51 41.30 -21.01
CA PRO A 3 -18.35 39.85 -20.82
C PRO A 3 -16.99 39.44 -20.21
N TYR A 4 -16.11 40.40 -19.90
CA TYR A 4 -14.74 40.15 -19.42
C TYR A 4 -14.53 40.40 -17.92
N TRP A 5 -15.58 40.45 -17.10
CA TRP A 5 -15.44 40.56 -15.63
C TRP A 5 -16.20 39.46 -14.89
N ASN A 6 -15.85 38.19 -15.18
CA ASN A 6 -16.05 37.14 -14.19
C ASN A 6 -15.01 37.34 -13.08
N SER A 7 -15.44 38.00 -12.02
CA SER A 7 -14.66 38.23 -10.80
C SER A 7 -14.68 37.00 -9.90
N SER A 8 -14.15 35.88 -10.37
CA SER A 8 -13.63 34.84 -9.49
C SER A 8 -12.16 34.63 -9.80
N CYS A 9 -11.30 35.00 -8.84
CA CYS A 9 -9.89 34.62 -8.84
C CYS A 9 -9.78 33.15 -8.40
N GLU A 10 -10.53 32.26 -9.03
CA GLU A 10 -10.50 30.83 -8.74
C GLU A 10 -9.44 30.20 -9.63
N ILE A 11 -8.37 29.74 -9.00
CA ILE A 11 -7.39 28.88 -9.65
C ILE A 11 -7.75 27.47 -9.24
N LEU A 12 -8.34 26.73 -10.19
CA LEU A 12 -8.78 25.36 -9.99
C LEU A 12 -7.60 24.39 -10.03
N GLY A 13 -7.59 23.41 -9.12
CA GLY A 13 -6.62 22.33 -9.08
C GLY A 13 -6.61 21.67 -7.71
N CYS A 14 -5.80 20.63 -7.52
CA CYS A 14 -5.72 19.97 -6.22
C CYS A 14 -5.05 20.88 -5.18
N THR A 15 -5.73 21.15 -4.07
CA THR A 15 -5.23 22.04 -3.00
C THR A 15 -4.57 21.31 -1.84
N TYR A 16 -4.51 19.97 -1.87
CA TYR A 16 -3.96 19.16 -0.79
C TYR A 16 -2.49 18.84 -1.07
N GLU A 17 -1.59 19.25 -0.17
CA GLU A 17 -0.13 19.10 -0.34
C GLU A 17 0.36 17.65 -0.40
N HIS A 18 -0.44 16.71 0.11
CA HIS A 18 -0.15 15.27 0.08
C HIS A 18 -0.65 14.58 -1.20
N ALA A 19 -1.37 15.28 -2.07
CA ALA A 19 -1.77 14.72 -3.35
C ALA A 19 -0.62 14.78 -4.36
N CYS A 20 -0.53 13.75 -5.21
CA CYS A 20 0.49 13.62 -6.24
C CYS A 20 0.47 14.76 -7.27
N ASN A 21 -0.71 15.35 -7.50
CA ASN A 21 -0.91 16.48 -8.39
C ASN A 21 -1.25 17.77 -7.65
N TYR A 22 -0.74 17.93 -6.42
CA TYR A 22 -0.84 19.18 -5.66
C TYR A 22 -0.42 20.39 -6.51
N ALA A 23 -1.31 21.37 -6.59
CA ALA A 23 -1.09 22.62 -7.28
C ALA A 23 -1.00 23.76 -6.27
N ALA A 24 0.21 24.19 -5.92
CA ALA A 24 0.43 25.27 -4.95
C ALA A 24 -0.20 26.63 -5.33
N ALA A 25 -0.52 26.83 -6.61
CA ALA A 25 -1.23 28.01 -7.10
C ALA A 25 -2.76 27.88 -7.02
N ALA A 26 -3.29 26.66 -6.84
CA ALA A 26 -4.72 26.43 -6.73
C ALA A 26 -5.25 26.94 -5.38
N ASN A 27 -6.40 27.60 -5.41
CA ASN A 27 -7.10 28.09 -4.22
C ASN A 27 -8.51 27.51 -4.07
N THR A 28 -8.93 26.71 -5.04
CA THR A 28 -10.23 26.06 -5.07
C THR A 28 -10.03 24.63 -5.57
N ASP A 29 -10.32 23.66 -4.71
CA ASP A 29 -10.29 22.24 -5.08
C ASP A 29 -11.38 21.97 -6.12
N ASN A 30 -10.99 21.32 -7.21
CA ASN A 30 -11.89 20.92 -8.29
C ASN A 30 -12.17 19.42 -8.29
N GLY A 31 -11.73 18.70 -7.25
CA GLY A 31 -11.89 17.26 -7.12
C GLY A 31 -10.95 16.45 -8.04
N SER A 32 -9.93 17.08 -8.63
CA SER A 32 -8.96 16.42 -9.49
C SER A 32 -7.81 15.76 -8.72
N CYS A 33 -7.79 15.79 -7.39
CA CYS A 33 -6.69 15.26 -6.59
C CYS A 33 -6.43 13.79 -6.88
N GLU A 34 -5.18 13.48 -7.22
CA GLU A 34 -4.69 12.13 -7.40
C GLU A 34 -3.88 11.75 -6.16
N TRP A 35 -4.22 10.63 -5.55
CA TRP A 35 -3.58 10.18 -4.31
C TRP A 35 -2.45 9.19 -4.58
N ASP A 36 -2.60 8.36 -5.62
CA ASP A 36 -1.71 7.22 -5.85
C ASP A 36 -0.89 7.36 -7.15
N SER A 37 -1.09 8.43 -7.93
CA SER A 37 -0.46 8.56 -9.27
C SER A 37 1.05 8.80 -9.25
N CYS A 38 1.58 9.19 -8.09
CA CYS A 38 3.00 9.35 -7.82
C CYS A 38 3.60 8.18 -7.04
N GLU A 39 2.77 7.23 -6.62
CA GLU A 39 3.24 6.00 -6.00
C GLU A 39 3.65 5.01 -7.11
N LEU A 40 4.81 4.37 -6.95
CA LEU A 40 5.18 3.26 -7.80
C LEU A 40 4.57 2.00 -7.19
N GLN A 41 3.52 1.48 -7.84
CA GLN A 41 2.88 0.23 -7.46
C GLN A 41 3.79 -0.97 -7.70
N GLY A 42 3.82 -1.88 -6.73
CA GLY A 42 4.47 -3.18 -6.83
C GLY A 42 4.73 -3.78 -5.45
N CYS A 43 5.19 -5.02 -5.41
CA CYS A 43 5.45 -5.67 -4.12
C CYS A 43 6.57 -4.96 -3.35
N THR A 44 6.27 -4.48 -2.14
CA THR A 44 7.23 -3.77 -1.26
C THR A 44 7.97 -4.68 -0.27
N TYR A 45 7.68 -5.98 -0.30
CA TYR A 45 8.16 -6.95 0.69
C TYR A 45 9.37 -7.72 0.14
N GLU A 46 10.54 -7.62 0.80
CA GLU A 46 11.81 -8.21 0.33
C GLU A 46 11.80 -9.74 0.26
N ASP A 47 10.91 -10.39 0.99
CA ASP A 47 10.70 -11.84 1.03
C ASP A 47 9.77 -12.36 -0.07
N ALA A 48 9.15 -11.48 -0.86
CA ALA A 48 8.38 -11.88 -2.03
C ALA A 48 9.28 -12.13 -3.25
N THR A 49 8.94 -13.15 -4.03
CA THR A 49 9.65 -13.51 -5.28
C THR A 49 9.58 -12.43 -6.36
N ASN A 50 8.57 -11.56 -6.30
CA ASN A 50 8.37 -10.42 -7.18
C ASN A 50 8.60 -9.06 -6.48
N TYR A 51 9.42 -9.03 -5.42
CA TYR A 51 9.84 -7.80 -4.76
C TYR A 51 10.36 -6.76 -5.77
N ASN A 52 9.84 -5.53 -5.69
CA ASN A 52 10.31 -4.39 -6.45
C ASN A 52 10.90 -3.33 -5.50
N PRO A 53 12.23 -3.14 -5.47
CA PRO A 53 12.87 -2.17 -4.56
C PRO A 53 12.56 -0.71 -4.89
N ASN A 54 11.95 -0.43 -6.04
CA ASN A 54 11.50 0.91 -6.40
C ASN A 54 10.03 1.15 -6.03
N ALA A 55 9.27 0.10 -5.69
CA ALA A 55 7.87 0.25 -5.33
C ALA A 55 7.77 1.05 -4.03
N THR A 56 6.89 2.05 -4.03
CA THR A 56 6.63 2.90 -2.85
C THR A 56 5.33 2.55 -2.16
N SER A 57 4.51 1.69 -2.77
CA SER A 57 3.20 1.28 -2.29
C SER A 57 2.88 -0.13 -2.78
N ASP A 58 2.42 -0.97 -1.86
CA ASP A 58 2.07 -2.35 -2.16
C ASP A 58 0.79 -2.41 -2.99
N ASP A 59 0.83 -3.15 -4.09
CA ASP A 59 -0.32 -3.36 -4.97
C ASP A 59 -1.07 -4.66 -4.69
N GLY A 60 -0.66 -5.39 -3.65
CA GLY A 60 -1.27 -6.66 -3.26
C GLY A 60 -0.97 -7.80 -4.22
N THR A 61 -0.01 -7.64 -5.13
CA THR A 61 0.39 -8.67 -6.10
C THR A 61 1.59 -9.49 -5.64
N CYS A 62 2.07 -9.31 -4.40
CA CYS A 62 3.19 -10.06 -3.85
C CYS A 62 3.01 -11.57 -4.01
N ILE A 63 4.00 -12.20 -4.63
CA ILE A 63 4.07 -13.64 -4.83
C ILE A 63 5.08 -14.17 -3.85
N TYR A 64 4.60 -14.95 -2.90
CA TYR A 64 5.45 -15.72 -2.02
C TYR A 64 5.45 -17.17 -2.51
N ASP A 65 6.60 -17.84 -2.43
CA ASP A 65 6.65 -19.27 -2.70
C ASP A 65 5.67 -19.98 -1.73
N ALA A 66 4.96 -21.03 -2.15
CA ALA A 66 3.95 -21.69 -1.30
C ALA A 66 4.51 -22.28 0.02
N GLU A 67 5.84 -22.26 0.20
CA GLU A 67 6.54 -22.56 1.46
C GLU A 67 6.67 -21.32 2.39
N ALA A 68 6.16 -20.16 1.98
CA ALA A 68 6.36 -18.87 2.63
C ALA A 68 5.36 -18.54 3.75
N CYS A 69 4.76 -19.58 4.34
CA CYS A 69 4.25 -19.46 5.69
C CYS A 69 5.21 -20.22 6.61
N PRO A 70 6.33 -19.61 7.06
CA PRO A 70 7.22 -20.26 8.04
C PRO A 70 6.51 -20.65 9.35
N ALA A 71 5.32 -20.09 9.59
CA ALA A 71 4.46 -20.38 10.71
C ALA A 71 3.27 -21.30 10.36
N ASP A 72 3.21 -21.87 9.16
CA ASP A 72 2.31 -22.99 8.82
C ASP A 72 3.02 -24.27 9.28
N PHE A 73 2.67 -24.73 10.48
CA PHE A 73 3.34 -25.83 11.14
C PHE A 73 2.71 -27.19 10.83
N ASP A 74 1.49 -27.25 10.28
CA ASP A 74 0.89 -28.51 9.79
C ASP A 74 0.89 -28.69 8.27
N GLY A 75 1.32 -27.67 7.52
CA GLY A 75 1.47 -27.71 6.07
C GLY A 75 0.13 -27.69 5.34
N ASP A 76 -0.91 -27.11 5.93
CA ASP A 76 -2.24 -27.01 5.33
C ASP A 76 -2.41 -25.80 4.38
N GLY A 77 -1.38 -24.96 4.28
CA GLY A 77 -1.34 -23.78 3.43
C GLY A 77 -1.95 -22.53 4.06
N ALA A 78 -2.17 -22.52 5.37
CA ALA A 78 -2.64 -21.36 6.13
C ALA A 78 -1.83 -21.14 7.41
N VAL A 79 -1.83 -19.89 7.91
CA VAL A 79 -1.41 -19.60 9.29
C VAL A 79 -2.67 -19.38 10.12
N ALA A 80 -3.04 -20.37 10.92
CA ALA A 80 -4.29 -20.46 11.63
C ALA A 80 -4.11 -20.93 13.09
N THR A 81 -5.22 -21.18 13.78
CA THR A 81 -5.19 -21.52 15.22
C THR A 81 -4.55 -22.89 15.45
N ASN A 82 -4.70 -23.81 14.50
CA ASN A 82 -4.02 -25.11 14.47
C ASN A 82 -2.50 -24.95 14.53
N ASP A 83 -1.91 -24.06 13.72
CA ASP A 83 -0.47 -23.81 13.73
C ASP A 83 0.01 -23.23 15.06
N LEU A 84 -0.74 -22.28 15.59
CA LEU A 84 -0.45 -21.71 16.90
C LEU A 84 -0.50 -22.78 17.99
N LEU A 85 -1.45 -23.70 17.94
CA LEU A 85 -1.55 -24.82 18.88
C LEU A 85 -0.37 -25.79 18.74
N ILE A 86 0.12 -26.04 17.52
CA ILE A 86 1.31 -26.86 17.28
C ILE A 86 2.56 -26.20 17.87
N PHE A 87 2.75 -24.90 17.62
CA PHE A 87 3.82 -24.13 18.25
C PHE A 87 3.76 -24.20 19.78
N LEU A 88 2.58 -23.92 20.36
CA LEU A 88 2.40 -23.95 21.82
C LEU A 88 2.53 -25.35 22.43
N SER A 89 2.25 -26.40 21.66
CA SER A 89 2.42 -27.79 22.12
C SER A 89 3.89 -28.18 22.30
N SER A 90 4.78 -27.61 21.49
CA SER A 90 6.23 -27.87 21.52
C SER A 90 7.03 -26.75 22.21
N PHE A 91 6.37 -25.64 22.57
CA PHE A 91 7.02 -24.50 23.20
C PHE A 91 7.66 -24.87 24.54
N GLY A 92 8.99 -24.82 24.58
CA GLY A 92 9.77 -25.15 25.77
C GLY A 92 10.10 -26.64 25.93
N GLU A 93 9.84 -27.48 24.93
CA GLU A 93 10.37 -28.83 24.90
C GLU A 93 11.91 -28.81 24.84
N ALA A 94 12.54 -29.65 25.65
CA ALA A 94 13.99 -29.77 25.67
C ALA A 94 14.45 -30.75 24.57
N CYS A 95 15.42 -30.34 23.77
CA CYS A 95 16.10 -31.23 22.83
C CYS A 95 17.13 -32.08 23.57
N PHE A 96 17.16 -33.39 23.31
CA PHE A 96 18.20 -34.31 23.80
C PHE A 96 19.00 -34.88 22.63
#